data_AF-A0A960YLF2-F1
#
_entry.id   AF-A0A960YLF2-F1
#
_cell.length_a   1.000
_cell.length_b   1.000
_cell.length_c   1.000
_cell.angle_alpha   90.00
_cell.angle_beta   90.00
_cell.angle_gamma   90.00
#
_symmetry.space_group_name_H-M   'P 1'
#
loop_
_entity.id
_entity.type
_entity.pdbx_description
1 polymer ?
#
loop_
_entity_poly.entity_id
_entity_poly.type
_entity_poly.pdbx_seq_one_letter_code
_entity_poly.pdbx_strand_id
1 'polypeptide(L)'
;WPEGMFYTEKYVVPIMLISHALGLVWGTTVSLRALKKGVQEARIIVIGYVVFMITTLLDILGYLNLTAMVGLTEEGFMAFVFCMGIALSSAFSTAHKQKEKLVDRLRANIGKLMQTQQVLEFSEEKYRHLVENSAEVIFSLSTSGEILTINRQSQTLLGRSPRKLVGRNITELAASTTIGSVLMREKIEEVVRGRCRVSFPFDFRNILGEPRQMNVVLQFIPDSRNQSDGTVYGRATGYIEDSLGQYLFSEKQTYFLANYITLGDQMSQRLTQHLHHYISSDEIAAIKMGLREMIINAMEHGNLNITYEEKSRATREGTYIQLFRERQVSEKFKDRKVKIDYVLTQSYVGFRIADEGPGFDHRSMLREGATRANEERLSHGRGIQIAKNEFDTLKYNSKGNQVTLVKKFELIRGRKGIDAG
;
A
#
# COMPACT_ATOMS: atom_id res chain seq x y z
N TRP A 1 -2.05 55.62 -93.97
CA TRP A 1 -1.73 54.31 -93.38
C TRP A 1 -0.68 53.68 -94.29
N PRO A 2 0.63 53.73 -93.95
CA PRO A 2 1.19 52.73 -93.01
C PRO A 2 2.54 53.13 -92.33
N GLU A 3 2.58 53.71 -91.13
CA GLU A 3 3.87 53.94 -90.40
C GLU A 3 3.64 53.99 -88.86
N GLY A 4 2.83 53.06 -88.33
CA GLY A 4 2.30 53.11 -86.95
C GLY A 4 2.62 51.91 -86.04
N MET A 5 3.65 51.13 -86.35
CA MET A 5 4.23 50.09 -85.48
C MET A 5 5.75 50.30 -85.59
N PHE A 6 6.57 50.45 -84.53
CA PHE A 6 7.01 49.42 -83.60
C PHE A 6 7.92 50.02 -82.48
N TYR A 7 7.46 50.98 -81.67
CA TYR A 7 8.24 51.38 -80.47
C TYR A 7 8.03 50.40 -79.30
N THR A 8 6.81 49.87 -79.19
CA THR A 8 6.42 48.88 -78.19
C THR A 8 7.13 47.55 -78.41
N GLU A 9 7.08 46.95 -79.61
CA GLU A 9 7.70 45.63 -79.81
C GLU A 9 9.24 45.65 -79.78
N LYS A 10 9.88 46.73 -80.24
CA LYS A 10 11.35 46.78 -80.37
C LYS A 10 12.09 46.84 -79.03
N TYR A 11 11.48 47.39 -77.98
CA TYR A 11 12.12 47.54 -76.65
C TYR A 11 11.41 46.77 -75.53
N VAL A 12 10.09 46.55 -75.62
CA VAL A 12 9.36 45.80 -74.58
C VAL A 12 9.69 44.32 -74.61
N VAL A 13 9.82 43.73 -75.81
CA VAL A 13 10.12 42.30 -75.96
C VAL A 13 11.51 41.96 -75.38
N PRO A 14 12.61 42.70 -75.69
CA PRO A 14 13.91 42.47 -75.05
C PRO A 14 13.91 42.64 -73.52
N ILE A 15 13.22 43.67 -73.00
CA ILE A 15 13.15 43.92 -71.54
C ILE A 15 12.38 42.78 -70.84
N MET A 16 11.28 42.31 -71.43
CA MET A 16 10.55 41.15 -70.94
C MET A 16 11.41 39.89 -70.94
N LEU A 17 12.17 39.64 -72.01
CA LEU A 17 13.07 38.48 -72.11
C LEU A 17 14.18 38.52 -71.04
N ILE A 18 14.76 39.69 -70.76
CA ILE A 18 15.76 39.87 -69.70
C ILE A 18 15.14 39.61 -68.32
N SER A 19 13.93 40.10 -68.06
CA SER A 19 13.19 39.85 -66.81
C SER A 19 12.91 38.35 -66.61
N HIS A 20 12.45 37.67 -67.65
CA HIS A 20 12.24 36.21 -67.62
C HIS A 20 13.55 35.46 -67.37
N ALA A 21 14.65 35.82 -68.03
CA ALA A 21 15.95 35.19 -67.83
C ALA A 21 16.46 35.35 -66.38
N LEU A 22 16.31 36.54 -65.77
CA LEU A 22 16.67 36.78 -64.37
C LEU A 22 15.78 35.97 -63.40
N GLY A 23 14.46 35.96 -63.64
CA GLY A 23 13.51 35.19 -62.84
C GLY A 23 13.75 33.68 -62.90
N LEU A 24 14.20 33.19 -64.05
CA LEU A 24 14.56 31.79 -64.29
C LEU A 24 15.83 31.38 -63.54
N VAL A 25 16.88 32.21 -63.56
CA VAL A 25 18.11 31.95 -62.81
C VAL A 25 17.85 31.99 -61.30
N TRP A 26 17.09 32.97 -60.81
CA TRP A 26 16.74 33.04 -59.39
C TRP A 26 15.85 31.85 -58.98
N GLY A 27 14.81 31.55 -59.74
CA GLY A 27 13.89 30.46 -59.48
C GLY A 27 14.58 29.10 -59.41
N THR A 28 15.40 28.77 -60.40
CA THR A 28 16.17 27.51 -60.42
C THR A 28 17.11 27.39 -59.22
N THR A 29 17.81 28.46 -58.83
CA THR A 29 18.70 28.42 -57.66
C THR A 29 17.96 28.19 -56.34
N VAL A 30 16.79 28.83 -56.15
CA VAL A 30 15.95 28.63 -54.96
C VAL A 30 15.38 27.22 -54.93
N SER A 31 14.87 26.73 -56.05
CA SER A 31 14.29 25.38 -56.15
C SER A 31 15.34 24.28 -55.93
N LEU A 32 16.56 24.43 -56.46
CA LEU A 32 17.67 23.50 -56.23
C LEU A 32 18.13 23.51 -54.76
N ARG A 33 18.15 24.68 -54.10
CA ARG A 33 18.43 24.76 -52.66
C ARG A 33 17.35 24.08 -51.83
N ALA A 34 16.08 24.25 -52.18
CA ALA A 34 14.95 23.58 -51.51
C ALA A 34 14.99 22.06 -51.70
N LEU A 35 15.39 21.59 -52.88
CA LEU A 35 15.62 20.17 -53.16
C LEU A 35 16.72 19.57 -52.28
N LYS A 36 17.85 20.29 -52.12
CA LYS A 36 18.95 19.90 -51.24
C LYS A 36 18.54 19.83 -49.77
N LYS A 37 17.53 20.60 -49.36
CA LYS A 37 16.93 20.53 -48.01
C LYS A 37 15.90 19.41 -47.85
N GLY A 38 15.64 18.61 -48.89
CA GLY A 38 14.75 17.45 -48.83
C GLY A 38 13.25 17.78 -48.89
N VAL A 39 12.89 19.01 -49.27
CA VAL A 39 11.48 19.41 -49.43
C VAL A 39 10.91 18.69 -50.65
N GLN A 40 9.90 17.84 -50.45
CA GLN A 40 9.34 17.01 -51.53
C GLN A 40 8.63 17.86 -52.59
N GLU A 41 7.97 18.93 -52.15
CA GLU A 41 7.22 19.87 -52.98
C GLU A 41 8.14 20.66 -53.93
N ALA A 42 9.42 20.81 -53.57
CA ALA A 42 10.41 21.46 -54.44
C ALA A 42 10.62 20.70 -55.76
N ARG A 43 10.39 19.38 -55.80
CA ARG A 43 10.50 18.58 -57.04
C ARG A 43 9.47 19.01 -58.08
N ILE A 44 8.25 19.29 -57.65
CA ILE A 44 7.14 19.72 -58.52
C ILE A 44 7.42 21.11 -59.08
N ILE A 45 7.96 22.01 -58.24
CA ILE A 45 8.34 23.36 -58.64
C ILE A 45 9.50 23.34 -59.65
N VAL A 46 10.50 22.47 -59.47
CA VAL A 46 11.61 22.31 -60.43
C VAL A 46 11.09 21.85 -61.80
N ILE A 47 10.15 20.90 -61.85
CA ILE A 47 9.56 20.43 -63.12
C ILE A 47 8.88 21.58 -63.85
N GLY A 48 8.05 22.38 -63.15
CA GLY A 48 7.40 23.55 -63.72
C GLY A 48 8.41 24.57 -64.28
N TYR A 49 9.50 24.84 -63.54
CA TYR A 49 10.56 25.74 -63.98
C TYR A 49 11.30 25.23 -65.22
N VAL A 50 11.58 23.93 -65.30
CA VAL A 50 12.26 23.33 -66.46
C VAL A 50 11.38 23.41 -67.71
N VAL A 51 10.08 23.14 -67.59
CA VAL A 51 9.13 23.30 -68.70
C VAL A 51 9.10 24.75 -69.18
N PHE A 52 9.00 25.72 -68.26
CA PHE A 52 9.00 27.15 -68.60
C PHE A 52 10.33 27.59 -69.25
N MET A 53 11.48 27.15 -68.73
CA MET A 53 12.79 27.39 -69.34
C MET A 53 12.85 26.93 -70.80
N ILE A 54 12.37 25.71 -71.07
CA ILE A 54 12.44 25.11 -72.40
C ILE A 54 11.53 25.87 -73.37
N THR A 55 10.31 26.23 -72.95
CA THR A 55 9.39 26.96 -73.83
C THR A 55 9.87 28.38 -74.10
N THR A 56 10.42 29.08 -73.10
CA THR A 56 11.05 30.41 -73.30
C THR A 56 12.25 30.32 -74.25
N LEU A 57 13.09 29.28 -74.13
CA LEU A 57 14.22 29.09 -75.02
C LEU A 57 13.79 28.82 -76.47
N LEU A 58 12.74 28.00 -76.66
CA LEU A 58 12.20 27.70 -77.99
C LEU A 58 11.62 28.95 -78.66
N ASP A 59 10.91 29.81 -77.91
CA ASP A 59 10.40 31.08 -78.43
C ASP A 59 11.52 32.08 -78.77
N ILE A 60 12.60 32.14 -77.98
CA ILE A 60 13.79 32.96 -78.29
C ILE A 60 14.44 32.48 -79.61
N LEU A 61 14.57 31.17 -79.80
CA LEU A 61 15.11 30.60 -81.04
C LEU A 61 14.18 30.85 -82.24
N GLY A 62 12.87 30.80 -82.03
CA GLY A 62 11.87 31.15 -83.04
C GLY A 62 11.96 32.61 -83.46
N TYR A 63 12.13 33.51 -82.49
CA TYR A 63 12.35 34.94 -82.74
C TYR A 63 13.63 35.22 -83.54
N LEU A 64 14.68 34.42 -83.35
CA LEU A 64 15.92 34.49 -84.12
C LEU A 64 15.84 33.80 -85.50
N ASN A 65 14.65 33.37 -85.94
CA ASN A 65 14.41 32.64 -87.19
C ASN A 65 15.15 31.28 -87.30
N LEU A 66 15.54 30.68 -86.17
CA LEU A 66 16.22 29.39 -86.12
C LEU A 66 15.23 28.21 -86.06
N THR A 67 13.99 28.44 -85.62
CA THR A 67 12.92 27.44 -85.49
C THR A 67 11.57 28.03 -85.93
N ALA A 68 10.63 27.17 -86.35
CA ALA A 68 9.29 27.59 -86.79
C ALA A 68 8.25 27.73 -85.65
N MET A 69 8.68 27.61 -84.39
CA MET A 69 7.80 27.63 -83.22
C MET A 69 7.84 29.00 -82.55
N VAL A 70 6.69 29.66 -82.42
CA VAL A 70 6.53 30.96 -81.75
C VAL A 70 5.26 30.92 -80.89
N GLY A 71 5.35 31.38 -79.63
CA GLY A 71 4.22 31.55 -78.71
C GLY A 71 4.06 30.45 -77.66
N LEU A 72 5.06 29.59 -77.43
CA LEU A 72 5.01 28.51 -76.44
C LEU A 72 5.26 28.98 -74.99
N THR A 73 5.78 30.18 -74.78
CA THR A 73 6.13 30.72 -73.46
C THR A 73 4.90 30.86 -72.57
N GLU A 74 3.75 31.26 -73.12
CA GLU A 74 2.50 31.40 -72.37
C GLU A 74 2.01 30.05 -71.82
N GLU A 75 2.08 29.00 -72.64
CA GLU A 75 1.72 27.64 -72.23
C GLU A 75 2.67 27.08 -71.16
N GLY A 76 3.98 27.33 -71.30
CA GLY A 76 4.97 26.96 -70.28
C GLY A 76 4.80 27.73 -68.97
N PHE A 77 4.40 29.00 -69.03
CA PHE A 77 4.10 29.80 -67.85
C PHE A 77 2.86 29.26 -67.12
N MET A 78 1.81 28.90 -67.85
CA MET A 78 0.61 28.27 -67.29
C MET A 78 0.94 26.92 -66.63
N ALA A 79 1.76 26.08 -67.26
CA ALA A 79 2.24 24.83 -66.67
C ALA A 79 3.03 25.05 -65.37
N PHE A 80 3.86 26.10 -65.32
CA PHE A 80 4.59 26.50 -64.11
C PHE A 80 3.66 26.93 -62.97
N VAL A 81 2.69 27.81 -63.24
CA VAL A 81 1.70 28.27 -62.26
C VAL A 81 0.89 27.08 -61.72
N PHE A 82 0.51 26.15 -62.58
CA PHE A 82 -0.21 24.93 -62.18
C PHE A 82 0.63 24.05 -61.25
N CYS A 83 1.91 23.82 -61.58
CA CYS A 83 2.84 23.08 -60.73
C CYS A 83 3.02 23.75 -59.36
N MET A 84 3.09 25.08 -59.31
CA MET A 84 3.20 25.83 -58.06
C MET A 84 1.93 25.71 -57.20
N GLY A 85 0.74 25.73 -57.83
CA GLY A 85 -0.53 25.48 -57.15
C GLY A 85 -0.59 24.09 -56.50
N ILE A 86 -0.14 23.05 -57.21
CA ILE A 86 -0.05 21.68 -56.67
C ILE A 86 0.93 21.62 -55.51
N ALA A 87 2.13 22.21 -55.66
CA ALA A 87 3.15 22.20 -54.61
C ALA A 87 2.66 22.91 -53.34
N LEU A 88 1.99 24.06 -53.47
CA LEU A 88 1.42 24.80 -52.34
C LEU A 88 0.30 24.00 -51.65
N SER A 89 -0.59 23.39 -52.43
CA SER A 89 -1.67 22.53 -51.90
C SER A 89 -1.12 21.33 -51.12
N SER A 90 -0.08 20.68 -51.66
CA SER A 90 0.62 19.57 -50.99
C SER A 90 1.27 20.04 -49.68
N ALA A 91 2.01 21.16 -49.70
CA ALA A 91 2.64 21.72 -48.51
C ALA A 91 1.62 22.05 -47.42
N PHE A 92 0.49 22.67 -47.80
CA PHE A 92 -0.59 22.99 -46.87
C PHE A 92 -1.24 21.73 -46.28
N SER A 93 -1.50 20.71 -47.11
CA SER A 93 -2.04 19.42 -46.67
C SER A 93 -1.11 18.73 -45.66
N THR A 94 0.20 18.71 -45.93
CA THR A 94 1.20 18.13 -45.02
C THR A 94 1.26 18.87 -43.70
N ALA A 95 1.27 20.21 -43.72
CA ALA A 95 1.26 21.03 -42.52
C ALA A 95 -0.01 20.82 -41.68
N HIS A 96 -1.18 20.73 -42.33
CA HIS A 96 -2.45 20.47 -41.65
C HIS A 96 -2.45 19.10 -40.95
N LYS A 97 -2.01 18.05 -41.64
CA LYS A 97 -1.87 16.70 -41.07
C LYS A 97 -0.90 16.66 -39.89
N GLN A 98 0.21 17.40 -39.93
CA GLN A 98 1.15 17.48 -38.81
C GLN A 98 0.52 18.17 -37.59
N LYS A 99 -0.23 19.25 -37.81
CA LYS A 99 -0.97 19.96 -36.76
C LYS A 99 -2.01 19.05 -36.10
N GLU A 100 -2.84 18.36 -36.88
CA GLU A 100 -3.85 17.42 -36.33
C GLU A 100 -3.19 16.32 -35.49
N LYS A 101 -2.14 15.67 -36.01
CA LYS A 101 -1.37 14.66 -35.26
C LYS A 101 -0.78 15.20 -33.95
N LEU A 102 -0.37 16.46 -33.91
CA LEU A 102 0.14 17.08 -32.69
C LEU A 102 -0.99 17.34 -31.68
N VAL A 103 -2.13 17.85 -32.16
CA VAL A 103 -3.32 18.10 -31.34
C VAL A 103 -3.83 16.80 -30.71
N ASP A 104 -3.89 15.71 -31.48
CA ASP A 104 -4.34 14.41 -30.97
C ASP A 104 -3.38 13.83 -29.92
N ARG A 105 -2.06 13.93 -30.14
CA ARG A 105 -1.07 13.55 -29.13
C ARG A 105 -1.18 14.37 -27.86
N LEU A 106 -1.41 15.68 -27.98
CA LEU A 106 -1.58 16.56 -26.83
C LEU A 106 -2.83 16.19 -26.03
N ARG A 107 -3.97 15.96 -26.71
CA ARG A 107 -5.21 15.51 -26.07
C ARG A 107 -5.04 14.18 -25.34
N ALA A 108 -4.37 13.21 -25.97
CA ALA A 108 -4.09 11.91 -25.33
C ALA A 108 -3.23 12.06 -24.08
N ASN A 109 -2.18 12.89 -24.13
CA ASN A 109 -1.33 13.15 -22.97
C ASN A 109 -2.08 13.86 -21.83
N ILE A 110 -2.91 14.85 -22.15
CA ILE A 110 -3.75 15.54 -21.14
C ILE A 110 -4.72 14.54 -20.50
N GLY A 111 -5.40 13.71 -21.29
CA GLY A 111 -6.30 12.68 -20.76
C GLY A 111 -5.59 11.70 -19.82
N LYS A 112 -4.38 11.25 -20.21
CA LYS A 112 -3.56 10.36 -19.38
C LYS A 112 -3.11 11.03 -18.07
N LEU A 113 -2.73 12.32 -18.12
CA LEU A 113 -2.37 13.09 -16.94
C LEU A 113 -3.55 13.25 -16.00
N MET A 114 -4.72 13.63 -16.52
CA MET A 114 -5.95 13.77 -15.72
C MET A 114 -6.35 12.45 -15.05
N GLN A 115 -6.30 11.34 -15.78
CA GLN A 115 -6.60 10.02 -15.22
C GLN A 115 -5.59 9.62 -14.13
N THR A 116 -4.30 9.89 -14.35
CA THR A 116 -3.26 9.60 -13.35
C THR A 116 -3.45 10.44 -12.08
N GLN A 117 -3.80 11.72 -12.24
CA GLN A 117 -4.09 12.62 -11.14
C GLN A 117 -5.32 12.16 -10.33
N GLN A 118 -6.42 11.78 -11.00
CA GLN A 118 -7.62 11.28 -10.33
C GLN A 118 -7.36 9.99 -9.54
N VAL A 119 -6.61 9.05 -10.12
CA VAL A 119 -6.24 7.80 -9.43
C VAL A 119 -5.36 8.11 -8.21
N LEU A 120 -4.44 9.06 -8.34
CA LEU A 120 -3.60 9.49 -7.24
C LEU A 120 -4.43 10.12 -6.12
N GLU A 121 -5.27 11.11 -6.44
CA GLU A 121 -6.16 11.79 -5.48
C GLU A 121 -7.07 10.80 -4.75
N PHE A 122 -7.73 9.89 -5.48
CA PHE A 122 -8.58 8.87 -4.88
C PHE A 122 -7.79 7.93 -3.96
N SER A 123 -6.59 7.53 -4.37
CA SER A 123 -5.73 6.70 -3.53
C SER A 123 -5.28 7.44 -2.26
N GLU A 124 -4.90 8.71 -2.36
CA GLU A 124 -4.49 9.55 -1.24
C GLU A 124 -5.63 9.75 -0.23
N GLU A 125 -6.85 10.03 -0.69
CA GLU A 125 -8.01 10.12 0.19
C GLU A 125 -8.29 8.80 0.91
N LYS A 126 -8.22 7.68 0.18
CA LYS A 126 -8.37 6.34 0.78
C LYS A 126 -7.32 6.09 1.85
N TYR A 127 -6.05 6.39 1.59
CA TYR A 127 -4.98 6.26 2.58
C TYR A 127 -5.19 7.19 3.78
N ARG A 128 -5.59 8.44 3.55
CA ARG A 128 -5.89 9.41 4.61
C ARG A 128 -7.01 8.89 5.52
N HIS A 129 -8.10 8.37 4.96
CA HIS A 129 -9.19 7.80 5.74
C HIS A 129 -8.77 6.58 6.57
N LEU A 130 -7.93 5.70 6.03
CA LEU A 130 -7.42 4.53 6.76
C LEU A 130 -6.51 4.93 7.92
N VAL A 131 -5.65 5.92 7.71
CA VAL A 131 -4.72 6.41 8.72
C VAL A 131 -5.44 7.19 9.82
N GLU A 132 -6.37 8.09 9.46
CA GLU A 132 -7.11 8.93 10.41
C GLU A 132 -8.07 8.14 11.31
N ASN A 133 -8.66 7.05 10.79
CA ASN A 133 -9.58 6.20 11.55
C ASN A 133 -8.88 5.03 12.27
N SER A 134 -7.55 4.94 12.23
CA SER A 134 -6.82 3.91 12.95
C SER A 134 -7.00 4.05 14.47
N ALA A 135 -7.16 2.92 15.17
CA ALA A 135 -7.19 2.88 16.63
C ALA A 135 -5.81 3.14 17.27
N GLU A 136 -4.74 3.11 16.46
CA GLU A 136 -3.35 3.35 16.86
C GLU A 136 -2.94 4.80 16.54
N VAL A 137 -2.03 5.37 17.33
CA VAL A 137 -1.41 6.65 16.96
C VAL A 137 -0.38 6.36 15.87
N ILE A 138 -0.60 6.89 14.67
CA ILE A 138 0.30 6.76 13.53
C ILE A 138 0.97 8.11 13.31
N PHE A 139 2.30 8.13 13.21
CA PHE A 139 3.08 9.33 13.01
C PHE A 139 4.28 9.11 12.09
N SER A 140 4.79 10.21 11.54
CA SER A 140 6.05 10.24 10.81
C SER A 140 6.95 11.32 11.38
N LEU A 141 8.24 11.03 11.44
CA LEU A 141 9.26 11.89 12.01
C LEU A 141 10.39 12.16 11.01
N SER A 142 11.02 13.32 11.14
CA SER A 142 12.34 13.56 10.57
C SER A 142 13.40 12.71 11.29
N THR A 143 14.60 12.63 10.72
CA THR A 143 15.76 11.96 11.35
C THR A 143 16.19 12.59 12.68
N SER A 144 15.79 13.83 12.96
CA SER A 144 16.03 14.53 14.23
C SER A 144 14.90 14.34 15.26
N GLY A 145 13.83 13.63 14.89
CA GLY A 145 12.67 13.36 15.74
C GLY A 145 11.59 14.43 15.71
N GLU A 146 11.62 15.35 14.73
CA GLU A 146 10.55 16.32 14.50
C GLU A 146 9.33 15.63 13.89
N ILE A 147 8.13 15.90 14.42
CA ILE A 147 6.89 15.29 13.93
C ILE A 147 6.48 15.94 12.61
N LEU A 148 6.54 15.18 11.52
CA LEU A 148 6.11 15.62 10.18
C LEU A 148 4.59 15.43 10.01
N THR A 149 4.07 14.27 10.40
CA THR A 149 2.63 13.98 10.39
C THR A 149 2.24 13.14 11.60
N ILE A 150 0.99 13.28 12.04
CA ILE A 150 0.40 12.45 13.08
C ILE A 150 -1.12 12.40 12.91
N ASN A 151 -1.72 11.22 13.05
CA ASN A 151 -3.16 11.05 12.87
C ASN A 151 -3.97 11.59 14.08
N ARG A 152 -5.29 11.75 13.88
CA ARG A 152 -6.22 12.26 14.90
C ARG A 152 -6.22 11.44 16.20
N GLN A 153 -5.82 10.17 16.15
CA GLN A 153 -5.80 9.30 17.33
C GLN A 153 -4.87 9.82 18.45
N SER A 154 -3.88 10.66 18.13
CA SER A 154 -3.10 11.43 19.11
C SER A 154 -3.98 12.31 20.03
N GLN A 155 -5.07 12.87 19.53
CA GLN A 155 -6.03 13.65 20.32
C GLN A 155 -6.91 12.76 21.21
N THR A 156 -7.17 11.53 20.83
CA THR A 156 -7.96 10.61 21.66
C THR A 156 -7.11 10.01 22.77
N LEU A 157 -5.88 9.57 22.45
CA LEU A 157 -5.04 8.80 23.38
C LEU A 157 -4.07 9.65 24.20
N LEU A 158 -3.55 10.73 23.64
CA LEU A 158 -2.62 11.67 24.30
C LEU A 158 -3.27 13.02 24.58
N GLY A 159 -4.44 13.29 23.97
CA GLY A 159 -5.19 14.54 24.09
C GLY A 159 -4.49 15.79 23.64
N ARG A 160 -3.62 15.63 22.66
CA ARG A 160 -3.02 16.73 21.90
C ARG A 160 -3.48 16.63 20.46
N SER A 161 -3.94 17.75 19.91
CA SER A 161 -4.38 17.77 18.51
C SER A 161 -3.19 17.68 17.56
N PRO A 162 -3.32 16.99 16.42
CA PRO A 162 -2.25 16.89 15.42
C PRO A 162 -1.64 18.24 15.04
N ARG A 163 -2.48 19.25 14.83
CA ARG A 163 -2.04 20.62 14.46
C ARG A 163 -1.08 21.27 15.45
N LYS A 164 -1.14 20.90 16.74
CA LYS A 164 -0.22 21.43 17.77
C LYS A 164 1.07 20.62 17.87
N LEU A 165 1.07 19.40 17.34
CA LEU A 165 2.18 18.44 17.45
C LEU A 165 3.10 18.47 16.24
N VAL A 166 2.56 18.69 15.04
CA VAL A 166 3.35 18.82 13.82
C VAL A 166 4.36 19.97 13.98
N GLY A 167 5.62 19.71 13.63
CA GLY A 167 6.76 20.62 13.78
C GLY A 167 7.41 20.63 15.18
N ARG A 168 6.87 19.87 16.15
CA ARG A 168 7.50 19.71 17.46
C ARG A 168 8.34 18.44 17.53
N ASN A 169 9.23 18.36 18.51
CA ASN A 169 9.99 17.13 18.71
C ASN A 169 9.17 16.08 19.47
N ILE A 170 9.17 14.84 18.99
CA ILE A 170 8.46 13.72 19.62
C ILE A 170 8.90 13.48 21.07
N THR A 171 10.14 13.84 21.43
CA THR A 171 10.66 13.70 22.79
C THR A 171 9.93 14.56 23.82
N GLU A 172 9.25 15.64 23.39
CA GLU A 172 8.42 16.48 24.26
C GLU A 172 7.17 15.75 24.77
N LEU A 173 6.78 14.65 24.12
CA LEU A 173 5.64 13.84 24.53
C LEU A 173 6.01 12.78 25.56
N ALA A 174 7.29 12.67 25.93
CA ALA A 174 7.74 11.77 26.99
C ALA A 174 7.15 12.16 28.35
N ALA A 175 6.70 11.18 29.13
CA ALA A 175 6.29 11.41 30.51
C ALA A 175 7.47 11.93 31.37
N SER A 176 8.59 11.21 31.32
CA SER A 176 9.88 11.62 31.89
C SER A 176 10.72 12.39 30.86
N THR A 177 10.96 13.68 31.12
CA THR A 177 11.75 14.56 30.25
C THR A 177 13.24 14.23 30.22
N THR A 178 13.73 13.46 31.19
CA THR A 178 15.15 13.08 31.25
C THR A 178 15.39 11.72 30.63
N ILE A 179 14.67 10.69 31.10
CA ILE A 179 14.91 9.31 30.67
C ILE A 179 14.19 9.03 29.34
N GLY A 180 12.93 9.45 29.21
CA GLY A 180 12.13 9.17 28.02
C GLY A 180 12.65 9.90 26.78
N SER A 181 13.09 11.15 26.93
CA SER A 181 13.64 11.91 25.80
C SER A 181 14.96 11.32 25.27
N VAL A 182 15.80 10.74 26.15
CA VAL A 182 17.03 10.04 25.75
C VAL A 182 16.70 8.72 25.07
N LEU A 183 15.82 7.90 25.68
CA LEU A 183 15.41 6.61 25.12
C LEU A 183 14.81 6.75 23.71
N MET A 184 13.89 7.70 23.51
CA MET A 184 13.26 7.92 22.20
C MET A 184 14.29 8.34 21.15
N ARG A 185 15.25 9.20 21.50
CA ARG A 185 16.32 9.64 20.59
C ARG A 185 17.23 8.47 20.21
N GLU A 186 17.66 7.68 21.19
CA GLU A 186 18.47 6.49 20.96
C GLU A 186 17.76 5.52 20.01
N LYS A 187 16.46 5.27 20.22
CA LYS A 187 15.67 4.38 19.36
C LYS A 187 15.49 4.91 17.94
N ILE A 188 15.34 6.23 17.77
CA ILE A 188 15.33 6.85 16.44
C ILE A 188 16.67 6.64 15.74
N GLU A 189 17.80 6.89 16.43
CA GLU A 189 19.14 6.68 15.87
C GLU A 189 19.39 5.21 15.52
N GLU A 190 18.94 4.27 16.35
CA GLU A 190 19.04 2.83 16.11
C GLU A 190 18.34 2.42 14.82
N VAL A 191 17.11 2.90 14.60
CA VAL A 191 16.30 2.60 13.41
C VAL A 191 16.92 3.24 12.16
N VAL A 192 17.45 4.46 12.27
CA VAL A 192 18.08 5.16 11.14
C VAL A 192 19.41 4.50 10.74
N ARG A 193 20.27 4.15 11.71
CA ARG A 193 21.56 3.48 11.45
C ARG A 193 21.38 2.05 11.00
N GLY A 194 20.52 1.29 11.69
CA GLY A 194 20.30 -0.14 11.46
C GLY A 194 19.40 -0.43 10.26
N ARG A 195 18.66 0.57 9.75
CA ARG A 195 17.59 0.40 8.74
C ARG A 195 16.65 -0.75 9.07
N CYS A 196 16.39 -0.92 10.37
CA CYS A 196 15.63 -2.03 10.92
C CYS A 196 14.34 -1.52 11.56
N ARG A 197 13.44 -2.45 11.89
CA ARG A 197 12.22 -2.15 12.64
C ARG A 197 12.50 -2.41 14.12
N VAL A 198 12.19 -1.44 14.98
CA VAL A 198 12.38 -1.55 16.43
C VAL A 198 11.03 -1.41 17.13
N SER A 199 10.79 -2.23 18.16
CA SER A 199 9.60 -2.18 19.01
C SER A 199 10.04 -2.05 20.46
N PHE A 200 9.43 -1.13 21.21
CA PHE A 200 9.77 -0.89 22.61
C PHE A 200 8.61 -0.24 23.38
N PRO A 201 8.47 -0.51 24.68
CA PRO A 201 7.53 0.22 25.52
C PRO A 201 8.00 1.67 25.72
N PHE A 202 7.08 2.63 25.69
CA PHE A 202 7.34 4.04 25.90
C PHE A 202 6.21 4.72 26.65
N ASP A 203 6.56 5.52 27.66
CA ASP A 203 5.58 6.26 28.46
C ASP A 203 5.35 7.66 27.87
N PHE A 204 4.19 7.85 27.25
CA PHE A 204 3.76 9.16 26.77
C PHE A 204 3.03 9.92 27.88
N ARG A 205 3.06 11.26 27.80
CA ARG A 205 2.29 12.12 28.69
C ARG A 205 0.84 12.25 28.19
N ASN A 206 -0.14 11.93 29.03
CA ASN A 206 -1.57 12.13 28.73
C ASN A 206 -2.02 13.60 28.95
N ILE A 207 -3.32 13.89 28.82
CA ILE A 207 -3.91 15.24 29.03
C ILE A 207 -3.66 15.77 30.44
N LEU A 208 -3.72 14.88 31.43
CA LEU A 208 -3.59 15.19 32.85
C LEU A 208 -2.12 15.24 33.31
N GLY A 209 -1.17 14.94 32.41
CA GLY A 209 0.25 14.91 32.72
C GLY A 209 0.77 13.56 33.22
N GLU A 210 -0.09 12.54 33.31
CA GLU A 210 0.26 11.21 33.82
C GLU A 210 0.97 10.38 32.73
N PRO A 211 1.88 9.47 33.13
CA PRO A 211 2.51 8.52 32.22
C PRO A 211 1.46 7.52 31.71
N ARG A 212 1.41 7.37 30.39
CA ARG A 212 0.63 6.35 29.69
C ARG A 212 1.59 5.48 28.87
N GLN A 213 1.77 4.25 29.32
CA GLN A 213 2.61 3.30 28.62
C GLN A 213 1.96 2.84 27.31
N MET A 214 2.74 2.88 26.22
CA MET A 214 2.33 2.43 24.90
C MET A 214 3.45 1.62 24.28
N ASN A 215 3.12 0.60 23.50
CA ASN A 215 4.12 -0.06 22.67
C ASN A 215 4.35 0.78 21.41
N VAL A 216 5.57 1.26 21.22
CA VAL A 216 6.00 2.07 20.08
C VAL A 216 6.79 1.19 19.12
N VAL A 217 6.41 1.24 17.85
CA VAL A 217 7.14 0.60 16.77
C VAL A 217 7.62 1.66 15.80
N LEU A 218 8.92 1.69 15.52
CA LEU A 218 9.55 2.61 14.59
C LEU A 218 10.17 1.84 13.41
N GLN A 219 10.10 2.45 12.23
CA GLN A 219 10.71 1.95 11.00
C GLN A 219 11.20 3.12 10.14
N PHE A 220 12.44 3.06 9.67
CA PHE A 220 12.99 4.05 8.76
C PHE A 220 12.73 3.66 7.31
N ILE A 221 12.25 4.61 6.51
CA ILE A 221 12.07 4.46 5.07
C ILE A 221 12.92 5.55 4.39
N PRO A 222 13.94 5.17 3.58
CA PRO A 222 14.77 6.14 2.87
C PRO A 222 13.98 6.82 1.74
N ASP A 223 14.23 8.11 1.48
CA ASP A 223 13.67 8.77 0.30
C ASP A 223 14.39 8.24 -0.95
N SER A 224 13.62 7.83 -1.96
CA SER A 224 14.12 7.29 -3.23
C SER A 224 14.89 8.32 -4.06
N ARG A 225 14.75 9.62 -3.76
CA ARG A 225 15.42 10.72 -4.46
C ARG A 225 16.76 11.14 -3.83
N ASN A 226 16.99 10.84 -2.55
CA ASN A 226 18.21 11.23 -1.85
C ASN A 226 18.51 10.22 -0.73
N GLN A 227 19.59 9.42 -0.87
CA GLN A 227 19.90 8.31 0.07
C GLN A 227 20.22 8.75 1.51
N SER A 228 20.50 10.03 1.73
CA SER A 228 20.85 10.62 3.03
C SER A 228 19.66 11.24 3.77
N ASP A 229 18.50 11.34 3.14
CA ASP A 229 17.30 11.94 3.73
C ASP A 229 16.17 10.89 3.72
N GLY A 230 15.48 10.73 4.83
CA GLY A 230 14.48 9.68 4.97
C GLY A 230 13.55 9.94 6.14
N THR A 231 12.42 9.25 6.12
CA THR A 231 11.35 9.46 7.10
C THR A 231 11.27 8.28 8.05
N VAL A 232 11.21 8.55 9.34
CA VAL A 232 10.96 7.53 10.37
C VAL A 232 9.44 7.44 10.56
N TYR A 233 8.86 6.30 10.22
CA TYR A 233 7.45 6.02 10.49
C TYR A 233 7.30 5.32 11.82
N GLY A 234 6.32 5.77 12.61
CA GLY A 234 6.02 5.24 13.92
C GLY A 234 4.55 4.90 14.08
N ARG A 235 4.28 3.84 14.86
CA ARG A 235 2.96 3.56 15.41
C ARG A 235 3.08 3.37 16.93
N ALA A 236 2.15 3.94 17.67
CA ALA A 236 2.02 3.73 19.11
C ALA A 236 0.65 3.14 19.42
N THR A 237 0.66 1.95 20.02
CA THR A 237 -0.54 1.23 20.44
C THR A 237 -0.68 1.35 21.94
N GLY A 238 -1.81 1.88 22.40
CA GLY A 238 -2.11 1.91 23.82
C GLY A 238 -2.30 0.49 24.34
N TYR A 239 -1.71 0.17 25.47
CA TYR A 239 -2.24 -0.91 26.28
C TYR A 239 -3.59 -0.42 26.82
N ILE A 240 -4.67 -1.15 26.55
CA ILE A 240 -5.87 -1.01 27.37
C ILE A 240 -5.52 -1.68 28.70
N GLU A 241 -4.81 -0.95 29.56
CA GLU A 241 -4.66 -1.35 30.96
C GLU A 241 -5.98 -1.04 31.66
N ASP A 242 -6.56 -2.08 32.25
CA ASP A 242 -7.63 -1.92 33.23
C ASP A 242 -7.03 -1.26 34.48
N SER A 243 -7.01 0.08 34.52
CA SER A 243 -6.49 0.86 35.66
C SER A 243 -7.17 0.54 37.00
N LEU A 244 -8.35 -0.09 36.97
CA LEU A 244 -9.07 -0.58 38.13
C LEU A 244 -8.64 -2.00 38.55
N GLY A 245 -7.92 -2.73 37.69
CA GLY A 245 -7.45 -4.09 37.93
C GLY A 245 -6.59 -4.21 39.18
N GLN A 246 -5.82 -3.18 39.53
CA GLN A 246 -5.03 -3.12 40.78
C GLN A 246 -5.89 -3.09 42.06
N TYR A 247 -7.15 -2.66 41.97
CA TYR A 247 -8.11 -2.64 43.08
C TYR A 247 -9.04 -3.85 43.08
N LEU A 248 -8.93 -4.73 42.07
CA LEU A 248 -9.76 -5.93 41.94
C LEU A 248 -9.34 -6.98 42.99
N PHE A 249 -10.17 -7.18 44.01
CA PHE A 249 -9.93 -8.19 45.05
C PHE A 249 -10.23 -9.61 44.56
N SER A 250 -11.36 -9.79 43.86
CA SER A 250 -11.73 -11.06 43.21
C SER A 250 -12.75 -10.81 42.10
N GLU A 251 -12.70 -11.66 41.08
CA GLU A 251 -13.66 -11.69 39.97
C GLU A 251 -14.08 -13.13 39.70
N LYS A 252 -15.36 -13.35 39.41
CA LYS A 252 -15.88 -14.64 38.96
C LYS A 252 -16.82 -14.46 37.78
N GLN A 253 -16.60 -15.24 36.73
CA GLN A 253 -17.40 -15.19 35.51
C GLN A 253 -17.68 -16.59 34.99
N THR A 254 -18.83 -16.75 34.35
CA THR A 254 -19.23 -17.99 33.67
C THR A 254 -19.66 -17.66 32.26
N TYR A 255 -19.09 -18.37 31.29
CA TYR A 255 -19.35 -18.18 29.87
C TYR A 255 -19.89 -19.46 29.24
N PHE A 256 -20.74 -19.29 28.22
CA PHE A 256 -21.25 -20.38 27.39
C PHE A 256 -20.95 -20.05 25.93
N LEU A 257 -19.99 -20.77 25.35
CA LEU A 257 -19.52 -20.54 23.98
C LEU A 257 -20.21 -21.52 23.03
N ALA A 258 -20.75 -21.00 21.93
CA ALA A 258 -21.10 -21.82 20.77
C ALA A 258 -19.82 -22.32 20.08
N ASN A 259 -19.96 -23.35 19.24
CA ASN A 259 -18.83 -24.05 18.62
C ASN A 259 -18.20 -23.25 17.46
N TYR A 260 -17.69 -22.04 17.70
CA TYR A 260 -16.96 -21.23 16.73
C TYR A 260 -15.48 -21.12 17.13
N ILE A 261 -14.57 -21.63 16.30
CA ILE A 261 -13.12 -21.67 16.60
C ILE A 261 -12.58 -20.26 16.93
N THR A 262 -13.07 -19.22 16.26
CA THR A 262 -12.67 -17.83 16.49
C THR A 262 -12.95 -17.35 17.91
N LEU A 263 -13.97 -17.89 18.58
CA LEU A 263 -14.27 -17.55 19.97
C LEU A 263 -13.20 -18.09 20.93
N GLY A 264 -12.47 -19.15 20.56
CA GLY A 264 -11.39 -19.67 21.39
C GLY A 264 -10.28 -18.66 21.62
N ASP A 265 -9.87 -17.96 20.55
CA ASP A 265 -8.85 -16.91 20.62
C ASP A 265 -9.34 -15.70 21.44
N GLN A 266 -10.53 -15.18 21.09
CA GLN A 266 -11.15 -14.04 21.79
C GLN A 266 -11.34 -14.31 23.29
N MET A 267 -11.80 -15.52 23.63
CA MET A 267 -12.02 -15.90 25.02
C MET A 267 -10.70 -16.05 25.78
N SER A 268 -9.66 -16.66 25.16
CA SER A 268 -8.34 -16.76 25.79
C SER A 268 -7.73 -15.38 26.09
N GLN A 269 -7.91 -14.41 25.20
CA GLN A 269 -7.48 -13.04 25.40
C GLN A 269 -8.25 -12.37 26.55
N ARG A 270 -9.58 -12.52 26.57
CA ARG A 270 -10.43 -11.94 27.63
C ARG A 270 -10.12 -12.53 29.01
N LEU A 271 -9.93 -13.85 29.10
CA LEU A 271 -9.60 -14.55 30.35
C LEU A 271 -8.23 -14.18 30.93
N THR A 272 -7.33 -13.67 30.10
CA THR A 272 -5.96 -13.32 30.50
C THR A 272 -5.73 -11.82 30.65
N GLN A 273 -6.76 -10.99 30.40
CA GLN A 273 -6.62 -9.54 30.32
C GLN A 273 -6.17 -8.90 31.66
N HIS A 274 -6.63 -9.42 32.81
CA HIS A 274 -6.30 -8.89 34.14
C HIS A 274 -5.07 -9.56 34.79
N LEU A 275 -4.38 -10.47 34.09
CA LEU A 275 -3.26 -11.22 34.67
C LEU A 275 -1.94 -10.42 34.72
N HIS A 276 -1.82 -9.33 33.97
CA HIS A 276 -0.62 -8.49 33.89
C HIS A 276 -0.19 -7.87 35.23
N HIS A 277 -1.09 -7.81 36.22
CA HIS A 277 -0.76 -7.37 37.57
C HIS A 277 -0.15 -8.46 38.46
N TYR A 278 -0.27 -9.73 38.07
CA TYR A 278 0.07 -10.87 38.93
C TYR A 278 1.23 -11.70 38.40
N ILE A 279 1.44 -11.73 37.08
CA ILE A 279 2.43 -12.58 36.41
C ILE A 279 3.05 -11.86 35.20
N SER A 280 4.19 -12.38 34.73
CA SER A 280 4.96 -11.79 33.62
C SER A 280 4.23 -11.90 32.27
N SER A 281 4.59 -11.03 31.31
CA SER A 281 4.02 -11.08 29.95
C SER A 281 4.27 -12.42 29.23
N ASP A 282 5.41 -13.07 29.49
CA ASP A 282 5.76 -14.36 28.90
C ASP A 282 4.85 -15.48 29.45
N GLU A 283 4.63 -15.51 30.77
CA GLU A 283 3.67 -16.45 31.39
C GLU A 283 2.24 -16.21 30.90
N ILE A 284 1.84 -14.95 30.71
CA ILE A 284 0.52 -14.60 30.15
C ILE A 284 0.38 -15.14 28.73
N ALA A 285 1.42 -15.00 27.90
CA ALA A 285 1.41 -15.52 26.54
C ALA A 285 1.27 -17.05 26.54
N ALA A 286 2.00 -17.74 27.42
CA ALA A 286 1.96 -19.20 27.54
C ALA A 286 0.60 -19.70 28.07
N ILE A 287 0.07 -19.07 29.13
CA ILE A 287 -1.28 -19.34 29.66
C ILE A 287 -2.35 -19.10 28.59
N LYS A 288 -2.26 -17.99 27.84
CA LYS A 288 -3.18 -17.67 26.75
C LYS A 288 -3.17 -18.77 25.68
N MET A 289 -1.98 -19.21 25.26
CA MET A 289 -1.83 -20.29 24.28
C MET A 289 -2.41 -21.62 24.81
N GLY A 290 -2.15 -21.96 26.07
CA GLY A 290 -2.70 -23.16 26.72
C GLY A 290 -4.23 -23.12 26.82
N LEU A 291 -4.81 -21.99 27.26
CA LEU A 291 -6.26 -21.81 27.34
C LEU A 291 -6.93 -21.89 25.98
N ARG A 292 -6.35 -21.23 24.96
CA ARG A 292 -6.85 -21.30 23.59
C ARG A 292 -6.97 -22.75 23.11
N GLU A 293 -5.93 -23.56 23.31
CA GLU A 293 -5.97 -24.96 22.90
C GLU A 293 -7.03 -25.76 23.68
N MET A 294 -7.16 -25.55 24.99
CA MET A 294 -8.16 -26.26 25.80
C MET A 294 -9.59 -25.93 25.36
N ILE A 295 -9.87 -24.67 25.04
CA ILE A 295 -11.19 -24.23 24.57
C ILE A 295 -11.48 -24.81 23.19
N ILE A 296 -10.50 -24.79 22.28
CA ILE A 296 -10.64 -25.35 20.93
C ILE A 296 -10.87 -26.86 21.01
N ASN A 297 -10.12 -27.59 21.84
CA ASN A 297 -10.31 -29.03 22.03
C ASN A 297 -11.69 -29.37 22.60
N ALA A 298 -12.20 -28.57 23.53
CA ALA A 298 -13.55 -28.72 24.06
C ALA A 298 -14.63 -28.54 22.96
N MET A 299 -14.41 -27.62 22.01
CA MET A 299 -15.30 -27.45 20.85
C MET A 299 -15.17 -28.60 19.84
N GLU A 300 -13.94 -28.90 19.41
CA GLU A 300 -13.63 -29.84 18.34
C GLU A 300 -13.87 -31.30 18.75
N HIS A 301 -13.15 -31.75 19.78
CA HIS A 301 -13.15 -33.13 20.23
C HIS A 301 -14.29 -33.41 21.20
N GLY A 302 -14.69 -32.42 22.01
CA GLY A 302 -15.81 -32.54 22.94
C GLY A 302 -17.16 -32.41 22.23
N ASN A 303 -17.56 -31.18 21.94
CA ASN A 303 -18.92 -30.89 21.45
C ASN A 303 -19.19 -31.46 20.06
N LEU A 304 -18.31 -31.18 19.09
CA LEU A 304 -18.48 -31.63 17.69
C LEU A 304 -18.06 -33.09 17.48
N ASN A 305 -17.41 -33.70 18.48
CA ASN A 305 -16.93 -35.09 18.45
C ASN A 305 -16.13 -35.43 17.19
N ILE A 306 -15.27 -34.50 16.75
CA ILE A 306 -14.31 -34.73 15.68
C ILE A 306 -13.15 -35.50 16.31
N THR A 307 -12.83 -36.69 15.83
CA THR A 307 -11.73 -37.50 16.38
C THR A 307 -10.37 -37.00 15.87
N TYR A 308 -9.27 -37.39 16.53
CA TYR A 308 -7.92 -37.07 16.06
C TYR A 308 -7.62 -37.62 14.67
N GLU A 309 -8.13 -38.81 14.35
CA GLU A 309 -7.96 -39.43 13.03
C GLU A 309 -8.71 -38.67 11.94
N GLU A 310 -9.97 -38.27 12.20
CA GLU A 310 -10.77 -37.45 11.30
C GLU A 310 -10.11 -36.09 11.06
N LYS A 311 -9.62 -35.43 12.13
CA LYS A 311 -8.89 -34.16 12.04
C LYS A 311 -7.63 -34.30 11.20
N SER A 312 -6.82 -35.33 11.45
CA SER A 312 -5.55 -35.56 10.74
C SER A 312 -5.80 -35.82 9.25
N ARG A 313 -6.81 -36.62 8.92
CA ARG A 313 -7.23 -36.89 7.52
C ARG A 313 -7.71 -35.62 6.83
N ALA A 314 -8.66 -34.90 7.43
CA ALA A 314 -9.23 -33.68 6.86
C ALA A 314 -8.22 -32.53 6.75
N THR A 315 -7.21 -32.49 7.62
CA THR A 315 -6.11 -31.52 7.52
C THR A 315 -5.20 -31.83 6.33
N ARG A 316 -4.84 -33.11 6.11
CA ARG A 316 -4.05 -33.54 4.94
C ARG A 316 -4.78 -33.29 3.61
N GLU A 317 -6.10 -33.46 3.61
CA GLU A 317 -6.95 -33.26 2.44
C GLU A 317 -7.39 -31.80 2.25
N GLY A 318 -7.08 -30.89 3.18
CA GLY A 318 -7.51 -29.48 3.14
C GLY A 318 -9.01 -29.25 3.38
N THR A 319 -9.77 -30.28 3.78
CA THR A 319 -11.22 -30.28 3.97
C THR A 319 -11.66 -30.01 5.42
N TYR A 320 -10.71 -29.74 6.33
CA TYR A 320 -10.97 -29.57 7.76
C TYR A 320 -12.05 -28.51 8.08
N ILE A 321 -12.01 -27.35 7.41
CA ILE A 321 -13.01 -26.27 7.62
C ILE A 321 -14.41 -26.72 7.23
N GLN A 322 -14.53 -27.54 6.18
CA GLN A 322 -15.80 -28.09 5.73
C GLN A 322 -16.35 -29.09 6.75
N LEU A 323 -15.53 -30.05 7.19
CA LEU A 323 -15.89 -31.02 8.23
C LEU A 323 -16.37 -30.33 9.51
N PHE A 324 -15.67 -29.29 9.94
CA PHE A 324 -16.04 -28.51 11.12
C PHE A 324 -17.42 -27.85 10.92
N ARG A 325 -17.65 -27.19 9.77
CA ARG A 325 -18.93 -26.54 9.45
C ARG A 325 -20.10 -27.53 9.37
N GLU A 326 -19.88 -28.70 8.76
CA GLU A 326 -20.89 -29.77 8.68
C GLU A 326 -21.32 -30.24 10.08
N ARG A 327 -20.35 -30.39 11.01
CA ARG A 327 -20.65 -30.73 12.40
C ARG A 327 -21.35 -29.58 13.14
N GLN A 328 -20.98 -28.32 12.89
CA GLN A 328 -21.60 -27.15 13.53
C GLN A 328 -23.10 -27.03 13.26
N VAL A 329 -23.54 -27.33 12.03
CA VAL A 329 -24.95 -27.18 11.63
C VAL A 329 -25.79 -28.44 11.85
N SER A 330 -25.15 -29.56 12.21
CA SER A 330 -25.83 -30.82 12.46
C SER A 330 -26.75 -30.74 13.68
N GLU A 331 -27.97 -31.26 13.54
CA GLU A 331 -28.98 -31.34 14.61
C GLU A 331 -28.42 -31.99 15.89
N LYS A 332 -27.44 -32.89 15.75
CA LYS A 332 -26.81 -33.62 16.86
C LYS A 332 -25.89 -32.75 17.73
N PHE A 333 -25.31 -31.68 17.17
CA PHE A 333 -24.23 -30.91 17.81
C PHE A 333 -24.50 -29.41 17.91
N LYS A 334 -25.44 -28.86 17.12
CA LYS A 334 -25.68 -27.41 16.99
C LYS A 334 -25.96 -26.70 18.32
N ASP A 335 -26.65 -27.36 19.25
CA ASP A 335 -27.06 -26.75 20.52
C ASP A 335 -26.01 -26.92 21.62
N ARG A 336 -24.95 -27.69 21.36
CA ARG A 336 -23.91 -27.96 22.36
C ARG A 336 -23.04 -26.73 22.60
N LYS A 337 -22.74 -26.45 23.86
CA LYS A 337 -21.95 -25.28 24.28
C LYS A 337 -20.77 -25.68 25.15
N VAL A 338 -19.67 -24.94 25.01
CA VAL A 338 -18.54 -25.06 25.94
C VAL A 338 -18.79 -24.11 27.10
N LYS A 339 -18.85 -24.65 28.31
CA LYS A 339 -18.97 -23.85 29.54
C LYS A 339 -17.59 -23.53 30.08
N ILE A 340 -17.34 -22.27 30.41
CA ILE A 340 -16.08 -21.81 31.00
C ILE A 340 -16.39 -21.05 32.28
N ASP A 341 -15.96 -21.59 33.43
CA ASP A 341 -15.95 -20.88 34.71
C ASP A 341 -14.55 -20.31 34.95
N TYR A 342 -14.49 -19.02 35.28
CA TYR A 342 -13.28 -18.25 35.55
C TYR A 342 -13.36 -17.65 36.96
N VAL A 343 -12.27 -17.75 37.70
CA VAL A 343 -12.11 -17.10 39.01
C VAL A 343 -10.72 -16.49 39.08
N LEU A 344 -10.65 -15.19 39.33
CA LEU A 344 -9.42 -14.48 39.68
C LEU A 344 -9.52 -13.99 41.12
N THR A 345 -8.42 -14.16 41.85
CA THR A 345 -8.23 -13.70 43.23
C THR A 345 -6.82 -13.15 43.35
N GLN A 346 -6.50 -12.52 44.48
CA GLN A 346 -5.13 -12.06 44.76
C GLN A 346 -4.09 -13.20 44.85
N SER A 347 -4.52 -14.45 45.04
CA SER A 347 -3.62 -15.58 45.30
C SER A 347 -3.56 -16.59 44.16
N TYR A 348 -4.54 -16.60 43.26
CA TYR A 348 -4.58 -17.52 42.12
C TYR A 348 -5.58 -17.09 41.06
N VAL A 349 -5.38 -17.61 39.84
CA VAL A 349 -6.39 -17.67 38.79
C VAL A 349 -6.77 -19.13 38.52
N GLY A 350 -8.07 -19.39 38.41
CA GLY A 350 -8.65 -20.69 38.15
C GLY A 350 -9.57 -20.67 36.94
N PHE A 351 -9.43 -21.69 36.09
CA PHE A 351 -10.26 -21.91 34.91
C PHE A 351 -10.86 -23.31 34.97
N ARG A 352 -12.13 -23.44 34.63
CA ARG A 352 -12.80 -24.72 34.44
C ARG A 352 -13.51 -24.70 33.10
N ILE A 353 -13.07 -25.54 32.18
CA ILE A 353 -13.61 -25.65 30.82
C ILE A 353 -14.32 -27.00 30.73
N ALA A 354 -15.60 -26.99 30.39
CA ALA A 354 -16.43 -28.18 30.27
C ALA A 354 -17.12 -28.24 28.91
N ASP A 355 -17.11 -29.42 28.30
CA ASP A 355 -17.84 -29.74 27.08
C ASP A 355 -18.97 -30.75 27.33
N GLU A 356 -19.92 -30.81 26.41
CA GLU A 356 -21.08 -31.71 26.45
C GLU A 356 -20.83 -33.00 25.66
N GLY A 357 -19.57 -33.27 25.34
CA GLY A 357 -19.11 -34.45 24.63
C GLY A 357 -19.11 -35.74 25.47
N PRO A 358 -18.73 -36.86 24.84
CA PRO A 358 -18.59 -38.15 25.51
C PRO A 358 -17.42 -38.17 26.51
N GLY A 359 -16.46 -37.24 26.40
CA GLY A 359 -15.22 -37.23 27.16
C GLY A 359 -14.19 -38.21 26.60
N PHE A 360 -13.03 -38.29 27.26
CA PHE A 360 -11.92 -39.15 26.82
C PHE A 360 -11.11 -39.67 28.01
N ASP A 361 -10.41 -40.79 27.80
CA ASP A 361 -9.47 -41.30 28.80
C ASP A 361 -8.19 -40.47 28.81
N HIS A 362 -8.15 -39.49 29.72
CA HIS A 362 -7.00 -38.61 29.90
C HIS A 362 -5.78 -39.33 30.50
N ARG A 363 -5.95 -40.48 31.19
CA ARG A 363 -4.85 -41.16 31.88
C ARG A 363 -3.94 -41.89 30.90
N SER A 364 -4.50 -42.54 29.89
CA SER A 364 -3.73 -43.17 28.81
C SER A 364 -3.00 -42.13 27.96
N MET A 365 -3.68 -41.05 27.57
CA MET A 365 -3.07 -39.99 26.75
C MET A 365 -1.90 -39.26 27.43
N LEU A 366 -2.02 -38.95 28.73
CA LEU A 366 -0.93 -38.31 29.49
C LEU A 366 0.29 -39.23 29.69
N ARG A 367 0.09 -40.55 29.69
CA ARG A 367 1.18 -41.54 29.76
C ARG A 367 1.86 -41.74 28.41
N GLU A 368 1.09 -41.84 27.32
CA GLU A 368 1.63 -42.11 25.98
C GLU A 368 2.38 -40.93 25.35
N GLY A 369 1.96 -39.69 25.65
CA GLY A 369 2.60 -38.46 25.15
C GLY A 369 4.06 -38.26 25.58
N ALA A 370 4.53 -38.96 26.62
CA ALA A 370 5.92 -38.90 27.08
C ALA A 370 6.89 -39.82 26.30
N THR A 371 6.37 -40.74 25.48
CA THR A 371 7.15 -41.87 24.94
C THR A 371 7.28 -41.96 23.42
N ARG A 372 6.62 -41.08 22.62
CA ARG A 372 6.67 -41.16 21.15
C ARG A 372 6.87 -39.80 20.50
N ALA A 373 8.10 -39.56 20.03
CA ALA A 373 8.48 -38.42 19.20
C ALA A 373 8.13 -38.67 17.72
N ASN A 374 6.85 -38.53 17.33
CA ASN A 374 6.47 -38.44 15.92
C ASN A 374 6.04 -37.00 15.58
N GLU A 375 6.64 -36.46 14.52
CA GLU A 375 6.47 -35.07 14.02
C GLU A 375 5.01 -34.70 13.70
N GLU A 376 4.16 -35.65 13.29
CA GLU A 376 2.73 -35.40 13.03
C GLU A 376 1.87 -35.25 14.30
N ARG A 377 2.27 -35.85 15.44
CA ARG A 377 1.56 -35.67 16.74
C ARG A 377 2.04 -34.45 17.52
N LEU A 378 3.18 -33.87 17.12
CA LEU A 378 3.77 -32.66 17.71
C LEU A 378 2.96 -31.37 17.46
N SER A 379 1.94 -31.40 16.59
CA SER A 379 1.00 -30.29 16.39
C SER A 379 -0.18 -30.32 17.38
N HIS A 380 -0.60 -31.50 17.86
CA HIS A 380 -1.84 -31.70 18.60
C HIS A 380 -1.67 -31.85 20.13
N GLY A 381 -0.45 -32.16 20.60
CA GLY A 381 -0.14 -32.32 22.04
C GLY A 381 0.43 -31.07 22.71
N ARG A 382 0.75 -30.01 21.95
CA ARG A 382 1.47 -28.83 22.47
C ARG A 382 0.69 -28.10 23.54
N GLY A 383 -0.62 -27.89 23.38
CA GLY A 383 -1.37 -27.08 24.36
C GLY A 383 -1.59 -27.77 25.70
N ILE A 384 -1.71 -29.11 25.74
CA ILE A 384 -1.74 -29.85 27.03
C ILE A 384 -0.38 -29.75 27.70
N GLN A 385 0.71 -29.87 26.94
CA GLN A 385 2.06 -29.79 27.50
C GLN A 385 2.41 -28.38 27.98
N ILE A 386 2.03 -27.34 27.22
CA ILE A 386 2.15 -25.93 27.62
C ILE A 386 1.32 -25.72 28.89
N ALA A 387 0.06 -26.15 28.91
CA ALA A 387 -0.78 -26.01 30.10
C ALA A 387 -0.19 -26.76 31.31
N LYS A 388 0.41 -27.93 31.12
CA LYS A 388 1.05 -28.70 32.20
C LYS A 388 2.30 -28.03 32.76
N ASN A 389 3.05 -27.32 31.92
CA ASN A 389 4.26 -26.61 32.34
C ASN A 389 3.91 -25.28 33.05
N GLU A 390 2.86 -24.59 32.60
CA GLU A 390 2.53 -23.26 33.10
C GLU A 390 1.59 -23.26 34.31
N PHE A 391 0.64 -24.21 34.38
CA PHE A 391 -0.33 -24.27 35.48
C PHE A 391 0.14 -25.19 36.62
N ASP A 392 0.04 -24.72 37.86
CA ASP A 392 0.36 -25.51 39.06
C ASP A 392 -0.58 -26.71 39.26
N THR A 393 -1.79 -26.65 38.71
CA THR A 393 -2.75 -27.75 38.77
C THR A 393 -3.49 -27.87 37.45
N LEU A 394 -3.43 -29.06 36.86
CA LEU A 394 -4.22 -29.48 35.70
C LEU A 394 -4.90 -30.80 36.04
N LYS A 395 -6.24 -30.80 36.13
CA LYS A 395 -7.03 -32.00 36.48
C LYS A 395 -8.23 -32.14 35.55
N TYR A 396 -8.38 -33.33 34.98
CA TYR A 396 -9.61 -33.72 34.29
C TYR A 396 -10.59 -34.39 35.28
N ASN A 397 -11.89 -34.28 35.00
CA ASN A 397 -12.89 -35.09 35.71
C ASN A 397 -12.82 -36.57 35.29
N SER A 398 -13.57 -37.44 35.97
CA SER A 398 -13.58 -38.89 35.69
C SER A 398 -14.00 -39.22 34.25
N LYS A 399 -14.94 -38.45 33.68
CA LYS A 399 -15.43 -38.62 32.31
C LYS A 399 -14.45 -38.07 31.26
N GLY A 400 -13.58 -37.13 31.61
CA GLY A 400 -12.65 -36.46 30.70
C GLY A 400 -13.25 -35.35 29.84
N ASN A 401 -14.47 -34.90 30.11
CA ASN A 401 -15.14 -33.79 29.39
C ASN A 401 -15.08 -32.45 30.16
N GLN A 402 -14.25 -32.37 31.21
CA GLN A 402 -14.00 -31.15 31.95
C GLN A 402 -12.55 -31.10 32.39
N VAL A 403 -11.88 -29.98 32.15
CA VAL A 403 -10.54 -29.68 32.66
C VAL A 403 -10.60 -28.53 33.65
N THR A 404 -9.86 -28.65 34.75
CA THR A 404 -9.63 -27.60 35.75
C THR A 404 -8.16 -27.23 35.76
N LEU A 405 -7.89 -25.95 35.54
CA LEU A 405 -6.56 -25.35 35.47
C LEU A 405 -6.45 -24.31 36.58
N VAL A 406 -5.38 -24.35 37.38
CA VAL A 406 -5.12 -23.35 38.42
C VAL A 406 -3.67 -22.91 38.35
N LYS A 407 -3.46 -21.60 38.29
CA LYS A 407 -2.15 -20.94 38.44
C LYS A 407 -2.20 -20.12 39.72
N LYS A 408 -1.30 -20.41 40.65
CA LYS A 408 -1.11 -19.65 41.88
C LYS A 408 -0.18 -18.48 41.60
N PHE A 409 -0.43 -17.38 42.29
CA PHE A 409 0.46 -16.25 42.30
C PHE A 409 1.39 -16.37 43.50
N GLU A 410 2.68 -16.08 43.32
CA GLU A 410 3.52 -15.83 44.47
C GLU A 410 3.02 -14.53 45.11
N LEU A 411 2.59 -14.60 46.37
CA LEU A 411 2.25 -13.40 47.14
C LEU A 411 3.44 -12.45 47.04
N ILE A 412 3.26 -11.32 46.36
CA ILE A 412 4.24 -10.24 46.37
C ILE A 412 4.34 -9.79 47.83
N ARG A 413 5.36 -10.28 48.55
CA ARG A 413 5.78 -9.76 49.85
C ARG A 413 6.31 -8.36 49.61
N GLY A 414 5.40 -7.39 49.59
CA GLY A 414 5.70 -6.03 49.17
C GLY A 414 4.64 -4.98 49.53
N ARG A 415 3.79 -5.21 50.53
CA ARG A 415 3.24 -4.09 51.31
C ARG A 415 4.21 -3.79 52.46
N LYS A 416 5.28 -3.07 52.16
CA LYS A 416 6.00 -2.31 53.20
C LYS A 416 5.13 -1.12 53.56
N GLY A 417 4.72 -1.03 54.83
CA GLY A 417 4.23 0.20 55.45
C GLY A 417 2.72 0.46 55.36
N ILE A 418 1.92 -0.36 56.03
CA ILE A 418 0.85 0.19 56.89
C ILE A 418 1.05 -0.46 58.25
N ASP A 419 2.17 -0.10 58.89
CA ASP A 419 2.32 -0.28 60.33
C ASP A 419 1.82 1.01 61.00
N ALA A 420 0.93 0.80 61.96
CA ALA A 420 0.52 1.65 63.07
C ALA A 420 0.87 3.15 63.02
N GLY A 421 -0.18 3.96 62.97
CA GLY A 421 -0.24 5.35 63.43
C GLY A 421 -1.65 5.65 63.88
#